data_AF-A0A838L958-F1
#
_entry.id   AF-A0A838L958-F1
#
_cell.length_a   1.000
_cell.length_b   1.000
_cell.length_c   1.000
_cell.angle_alpha   90.00
_cell.angle_beta   90.00
_cell.angle_gamma   90.00
#
_symmetry.space_group_name_H-M   'P 1'
#
loop_
_entity.id
_entity.type
_entity.pdbx_description
1 polymer ?
#
loop_
_entity_poly.entity_id
_entity_poly.type
_entity_poly.pdbx_seq_one_letter_code
_entity_poly.pdbx_strand_id
1 'polypeptide(L)'
;MILGDKVQVYRRNNGGNWHCSASVGGAQRRSSTKVDSLSLAKQVAEDWYLGFRGKDRAGLLVSEKTFRQAADQLLKEYQIITEGQPSERRTEGHGIRLRVHLLPFFGNLGLSEITPGKVQEYR
;
A
#
# COMPACT_ATOMS: atom_id res chain seq x y z
N MET A 1 -9.84 5.56 -22.72
CA MET A 1 -10.13 5.82 -21.29
C MET A 1 -11.57 5.41 -21.01
N ILE A 2 -12.00 5.35 -19.74
CA ILE A 2 -13.38 5.05 -19.33
C ILE A 2 -13.84 6.03 -18.23
N LEU A 3 -15.14 6.06 -17.95
CA LEU A 3 -15.77 6.92 -16.93
C LEU A 3 -15.50 8.42 -17.11
N GLY A 4 -15.58 8.91 -18.35
CA GLY A 4 -15.30 10.32 -18.67
C GLY A 4 -13.87 10.72 -18.36
N ASP A 5 -12.91 9.96 -18.90
CA ASP A 5 -11.45 10.16 -18.77
C ASP A 5 -10.87 10.08 -17.35
N LYS A 6 -11.66 9.64 -16.38
CA LYS A 6 -11.20 9.45 -14.99
C LYS A 6 -10.32 8.22 -14.81
N VAL A 7 -10.49 7.21 -15.67
CA VAL A 7 -9.73 5.97 -15.61
C VAL A 7 -9.07 5.68 -16.95
N GLN A 8 -7.76 5.55 -16.92
CA GLN A 8 -6.97 5.12 -18.07
C GLN A 8 -6.78 3.61 -18.00
N VAL A 9 -6.97 2.92 -19.13
CA VAL A 9 -6.73 1.48 -19.30
C VAL A 9 -5.69 1.35 -20.41
N TYR A 10 -4.58 0.68 -20.11
CA TYR A 10 -3.41 0.64 -20.98
C TYR A 10 -2.64 -0.67 -20.84
N ARG A 11 -1.75 -0.99 -21.77
CA ARG A 11 -0.91 -2.19 -21.74
C ARG A 11 0.55 -1.81 -21.89
N ARG A 12 1.45 -2.48 -21.17
CA ARG A 12 2.89 -2.14 -21.15
C ARG A 12 3.71 -2.84 -22.24
N ASN A 13 3.27 -4.02 -22.66
CA ASN A 13 3.92 -4.87 -23.66
C ASN A 13 2.86 -5.58 -24.51
N ASN A 14 3.22 -5.99 -25.73
CA ASN A 14 2.30 -6.74 -26.57
C ASN A 14 2.03 -8.14 -25.94
N GLY A 15 0.77 -8.56 -25.90
CA GLY A 15 0.36 -9.84 -25.29
C GLY A 15 0.36 -9.89 -23.75
N GLY A 16 0.70 -8.81 -23.04
CA GLY A 16 0.65 -8.78 -21.58
C GLY A 16 -0.73 -8.43 -21.02
N ASN A 17 -0.84 -8.46 -19.69
CA ASN A 17 -2.03 -8.03 -18.97
C ASN A 17 -2.28 -6.52 -19.13
N TRP A 18 -3.55 -6.13 -19.19
CA TRP A 18 -3.95 -4.74 -19.10
C TRP A 18 -3.71 -4.19 -17.70
N HIS A 19 -3.42 -2.90 -17.65
CA HIS A 19 -3.27 -2.10 -16.45
C HIS A 19 -4.30 -0.98 -16.46
N CYS A 20 -4.62 -0.48 -15.28
CA CYS A 20 -5.45 0.69 -15.11
C CYS A 20 -4.77 1.72 -14.20
N SER A 21 -5.13 2.99 -14.40
CA SER A 21 -4.68 4.09 -13.56
C SER A 21 -5.73 5.19 -13.42
N ALA A 22 -5.79 5.79 -12.24
CA ALA A 22 -6.71 6.89 -11.93
C ALA A 22 -6.18 7.74 -10.76
N SER A 23 -6.66 8.99 -10.71
CA SER A 23 -6.46 9.90 -9.58
C SER A 23 -7.62 9.75 -8.59
N VAL A 24 -7.34 9.36 -7.34
CA VAL A 24 -8.35 9.32 -6.27
C VAL A 24 -7.71 9.79 -4.95
N GLY A 25 -8.42 10.51 -4.09
CA GLY A 25 -7.89 10.95 -2.78
C GLY A 25 -6.54 11.68 -2.86
N GLY A 26 -6.37 12.55 -3.86
CA GLY A 26 -5.16 13.36 -4.04
C GLY A 26 -3.91 12.64 -4.55
N ALA A 27 -3.98 11.34 -4.86
CA ALA A 27 -2.82 10.58 -5.34
C ALA A 27 -3.11 9.70 -6.56
N GLN A 28 -2.07 9.51 -7.39
CA GLN A 28 -2.11 8.60 -8.55
C GLN A 28 -2.08 7.15 -8.09
N ARG A 29 -3.04 6.36 -8.58
CA ARG A 29 -3.13 4.92 -8.30
C ARG A 29 -3.05 4.15 -9.60
N ARG A 30 -2.38 3.00 -9.55
CA ARG A 30 -2.21 2.10 -10.69
C ARG A 30 -2.35 0.66 -10.23
N SER A 31 -2.95 -0.18 -11.05
CA SER A 31 -3.04 -1.63 -10.78
C SER A 31 -2.98 -2.43 -12.08
N SER A 32 -2.54 -3.68 -11.99
CA SER A 32 -2.76 -4.65 -13.07
C SER A 32 -4.19 -5.17 -12.98
N THR A 33 -4.88 -5.21 -14.11
CA THR A 33 -6.21 -5.85 -14.21
C THR A 33 -6.09 -7.38 -14.22
N LYS A 34 -4.87 -7.91 -14.43
CA LYS A 34 -4.57 -9.35 -14.53
C LYS A 34 -5.31 -10.10 -15.65
N VAL A 35 -5.82 -9.36 -16.63
CA VAL A 35 -6.54 -9.91 -17.79
C VAL A 35 -5.96 -9.34 -19.08
N ASP A 36 -6.06 -10.10 -20.17
CA ASP A 36 -5.56 -9.77 -21.50
C ASP A 36 -6.65 -9.22 -22.46
N SER A 37 -7.92 -9.48 -22.14
CA SER A 37 -9.08 -8.92 -22.83
C SER A 37 -9.34 -7.47 -22.43
N LEU A 38 -9.44 -6.58 -23.42
CA LEU A 38 -9.72 -5.16 -23.20
C LEU A 38 -11.09 -4.91 -22.57
N SER A 39 -12.13 -5.67 -22.97
CA SER A 39 -13.48 -5.48 -22.43
C SER A 39 -13.52 -5.83 -20.95
N LEU A 40 -12.94 -6.97 -20.58
CA LEU A 40 -12.82 -7.41 -19.19
C LEU A 40 -11.93 -6.46 -18.38
N ALA A 41 -10.83 -5.98 -18.97
CA ALA A 41 -9.96 -4.99 -18.34
C ALA A 41 -10.69 -3.70 -17.98
N LYS A 42 -11.62 -3.23 -18.84
CA LYS A 42 -12.44 -2.05 -18.55
C LYS A 42 -13.36 -2.28 -17.35
N GLN A 43 -14.02 -3.44 -17.27
CA GLN A 43 -14.88 -3.78 -16.13
C GLN A 43 -14.09 -3.85 -14.83
N VAL A 44 -12.95 -4.57 -14.83
CA VAL A 44 -12.06 -4.65 -13.66
C VAL A 44 -11.55 -3.27 -13.25
N ALA A 45 -11.21 -2.41 -14.23
CA ALA A 45 -10.75 -1.05 -13.97
C ALA A 45 -11.85 -0.16 -13.39
N GLU A 46 -13.10 -0.33 -13.82
CA GLU A 46 -14.26 0.38 -13.28
C GLU A 46 -14.54 -0.02 -11.83
N ASP A 47 -14.65 -1.32 -11.53
CA ASP A 47 -14.85 -1.83 -10.17
C ASP A 47 -13.74 -1.36 -9.22
N TRP A 48 -12.50 -1.45 -9.69
CA TRP A 48 -11.32 -0.98 -8.97
C TRP A 48 -11.39 0.52 -8.64
N TYR A 49 -11.78 1.35 -9.62
CA TYR A 49 -11.92 2.79 -9.43
C TYR A 49 -13.07 3.14 -8.48
N LEU A 50 -14.23 2.50 -8.64
CA LEU A 50 -15.40 2.71 -7.78
C LEU A 50 -15.10 2.30 -6.33
N GLY A 51 -14.38 1.19 -6.14
CA GLY A 51 -13.90 0.76 -4.81
C GLY A 51 -13.01 1.81 -4.14
N PHE A 52 -12.09 2.43 -4.89
CA PHE A 52 -11.28 3.53 -4.36
C PHE A 52 -12.09 4.78 -4.06
N ARG A 53 -13.05 5.16 -4.91
CA ARG A 53 -13.93 6.30 -4.68
C ARG A 53 -14.83 6.11 -3.45
N GLY A 54 -15.30 4.88 -3.23
CA GLY A 54 -16.03 4.53 -2.01
C GLY A 54 -15.20 4.73 -0.75
N LYS A 55 -13.96 4.21 -0.74
CA LYS A 55 -13.03 4.39 0.39
C LYS A 55 -12.67 5.86 0.64
N ASP A 56 -12.43 6.62 -0.43
CA ASP A 56 -12.15 8.06 -0.38
C ASP A 56 -13.30 8.83 0.28
N ARG A 57 -14.53 8.58 -0.18
CA ARG A 57 -15.74 9.19 0.39
C ARG A 57 -15.98 8.81 1.85
N ALA A 58 -15.60 7.60 2.25
CA ALA A 58 -15.70 7.13 3.62
C ALA A 58 -14.55 7.60 4.53
N GLY A 59 -13.56 8.33 4.01
CA GLY A 59 -12.37 8.73 4.77
C GLY A 59 -11.42 7.58 5.11
N LEU A 60 -11.58 6.41 4.47
CA LEU A 60 -10.78 5.20 4.72
C LEU A 60 -9.59 5.06 3.77
N LEU A 61 -9.42 6.02 2.87
CA LEU A 61 -8.35 5.99 1.88
C LEU A 61 -7.08 6.63 2.43
N VAL A 62 -6.17 5.80 2.94
CA VAL A 62 -4.84 6.25 3.32
C VAL A 62 -4.01 6.50 2.05
N SER A 63 -3.72 7.76 1.77
CA SER A 63 -2.87 8.20 0.64
C SER A 63 -1.41 8.41 1.03
N GLU A 64 -1.11 8.46 2.33
CA GLU A 64 0.25 8.58 2.85
C GLU A 64 0.93 7.22 3.05
N LYS A 65 2.20 7.22 3.45
CA LYS A 65 2.89 5.99 3.84
C LYS A 65 2.24 5.43 5.09
N THR A 66 2.02 4.11 5.12
CA THR A 66 1.54 3.45 6.34
C THR A 66 2.69 3.10 7.28
N PHE A 67 2.37 2.83 8.55
CA PHE A 67 3.36 2.33 9.50
C PHE A 67 4.05 1.06 9.00
N ARG A 68 3.28 0.13 8.40
CA ARG A 68 3.84 -1.10 7.84
C ARG A 68 4.87 -0.82 6.76
N GLN A 69 4.58 0.10 5.84
CA GLN A 69 5.52 0.46 4.78
C GLN A 69 6.80 1.06 5.34
N ALA A 70 6.69 1.94 6.35
CA ALA A 70 7.86 2.48 7.03
C ALA A 70 8.66 1.39 7.76
N ALA A 71 7.97 0.46 8.42
CA ALA A 71 8.59 -0.63 9.16
C ALA A 71 9.29 -1.65 8.25
N ASP A 72 8.68 -2.00 7.11
CA ASP A 72 9.29 -2.88 6.11
C ASP A 72 10.56 -2.23 5.53
N GLN A 73 10.54 -0.92 5.31
CA GLN A 73 11.73 -0.18 4.86
C GLN A 73 12.82 -0.18 5.92
N LEU A 74 12.46 0.09 7.18
CA LEU A 74 13.38 0.05 8.32
C LEU A 74 14.06 -1.32 8.43
N LEU A 75 13.30 -2.41 8.34
CA LEU A 75 13.85 -3.77 8.44
C LEU A 75 14.83 -4.08 7.29
N LYS A 76 14.55 -3.60 6.07
CA LYS A 76 15.47 -3.75 4.93
C LYS A 76 16.78 -3.00 5.15
N GLU A 77 16.70 -1.74 5.58
CA GLU A 77 17.89 -0.90 5.83
C GLU A 77 18.72 -1.45 6.98
N TYR A 78 18.08 -1.91 8.05
CA TYR A 78 18.76 -2.54 9.19
C TYR A 78 19.52 -3.82 8.81
N GLN A 79 18.98 -4.63 7.90
CA GLN A 79 19.67 -5.84 7.44
C GLN A 79 20.97 -5.51 6.71
N ILE A 80 20.97 -4.45 5.90
CA ILE A 80 22.15 -3.99 5.14
C ILE A 80 23.23 -3.41 6.07
N ILE A 81 22.83 -2.62 7.06
CA ILE A 81 23.77 -1.96 8.00
C ILE A 81 24.44 -2.95 8.96
N THR A 82 23.77 -4.07 9.26
CA THR A 82 24.23 -5.02 10.29
C THR A 82 25.07 -6.18 9.74
N GLU A 83 25.32 -6.24 8.42
CA GLU A 83 26.29 -7.18 7.84
C GLU A 83 27.69 -6.94 8.45
N GLY A 84 28.09 -7.81 9.38
CA GLY A 84 29.42 -7.81 10.00
C GLY A 84 29.52 -7.41 11.48
N GLN A 85 28.41 -7.20 12.21
CA GLN A 85 28.43 -6.86 13.66
C GLN A 85 27.77 -7.94 14.54
N PRO A 86 28.39 -8.32 15.69
CA PRO A 86 27.95 -9.42 16.53
C PRO A 86 26.71 -9.06 17.39
N SER A 87 25.54 -8.95 16.77
CA SER A 87 24.26 -9.16 17.48
C SER A 87 23.09 -9.46 16.53
N GLU A 88 23.26 -10.42 15.60
CA GLU A 88 22.17 -10.93 14.75
C GLU A 88 20.90 -11.27 15.57
N ARG A 89 21.06 -11.83 16.78
CA ARG A 89 19.98 -12.12 17.74
C ARG A 89 19.23 -10.88 18.26
N ARG A 90 19.88 -9.71 18.39
CA ARG A 90 19.24 -8.47 18.85
C ARG A 90 18.37 -7.88 17.73
N THR A 91 18.86 -7.95 16.50
CA THR A 91 18.14 -7.54 15.28
C THR A 91 16.88 -8.39 15.05
N GLU A 92 16.95 -9.70 15.28
CA GLU A 92 15.78 -10.58 15.26
C GLU A 92 14.72 -10.20 16.30
N GLY A 93 15.14 -9.89 17.53
CA GLY A 93 14.24 -9.52 18.62
C GLY A 93 13.44 -8.24 18.34
N HIS A 94 14.08 -7.21 17.76
CA HIS A 94 13.40 -5.99 17.35
C HIS A 94 12.41 -6.23 16.21
N GLY A 95 12.81 -7.02 15.21
CA GLY A 95 11.92 -7.40 14.12
C GLY A 95 10.71 -8.24 14.57
N ILE A 96 10.89 -9.13 15.56
CA ILE A 96 9.80 -9.91 16.15
C ILE A 96 8.82 -8.98 16.87
N ARG A 97 9.29 -8.08 17.74
CA ARG A 97 8.39 -7.16 18.47
C ARG A 97 7.58 -6.30 17.53
N LEU A 98 8.23 -5.79 16.47
CA LEU A 98 7.55 -5.01 15.46
C LEU A 98 6.47 -5.84 14.75
N ARG A 99 6.79 -7.06 14.32
CA ARG A 99 5.84 -7.95 13.63
C ARG A 99 4.70 -8.46 14.49
N VAL A 100 4.98 -8.82 15.73
CA VAL A 100 4.02 -9.48 16.64
C VAL A 100 3.14 -8.47 17.37
N HIS A 101 3.68 -7.31 17.72
CA HIS A 101 2.99 -6.38 18.63
C HIS A 101 2.57 -5.08 17.93
N LEU A 102 3.45 -4.47 17.13
CA LEU A 102 3.17 -3.16 16.55
C LEU A 102 2.39 -3.24 15.22
N LEU A 103 2.77 -4.15 14.31
CA LEU A 103 2.13 -4.26 12.99
C LEU A 103 0.64 -4.65 13.04
N PRO A 104 0.16 -5.50 13.96
CA PRO A 104 -1.26 -5.83 14.03
C PRO A 104 -2.15 -4.62 14.32
N PHE A 105 -1.66 -3.67 15.14
CA PHE A 105 -2.42 -2.49 15.55
C PHE A 105 -2.16 -1.28 14.63
N PHE A 106 -0.89 -0.88 14.49
CA PHE A 106 -0.53 0.34 13.75
C PHE A 106 -0.36 0.12 12.25
N GLY A 107 -0.24 -1.13 11.79
CA GLY A 107 0.26 -1.42 10.43
C GLY A 107 -0.54 -0.80 9.29
N ASN A 108 -1.86 -0.64 9.47
CA ASN A 108 -2.76 -0.07 8.45
C ASN A 108 -2.93 1.45 8.58
N LEU A 109 -2.45 2.04 9.67
CA LEU A 109 -2.53 3.47 9.91
C LEU A 109 -1.50 4.20 9.05
N GLY A 110 -1.90 5.35 8.52
CA GLY A 110 -0.99 6.36 7.99
C GLY A 110 -0.04 6.87 9.08
N LEU A 111 1.16 7.28 8.70
CA LEU A 111 2.15 7.76 9.67
C LEU A 111 1.65 8.97 10.48
N SER A 112 0.84 9.85 9.88
CA SER A 112 0.25 11.00 10.59
C SER A 112 -0.78 10.60 11.66
N GLU A 113 -1.37 9.41 11.54
CA GLU A 113 -2.38 8.90 12.49
C GLU A 113 -1.74 8.32 13.77
N ILE A 114 -0.42 8.09 13.77
CA ILE A 114 0.32 7.58 14.93
C ILE A 114 0.60 8.73 15.91
N THR A 115 -0.43 9.13 16.62
CA THR A 115 -0.40 10.20 17.61
C THR A 115 -0.12 9.66 19.02
N PRO A 116 0.28 10.51 19.99
CA PRO A 116 0.37 10.10 21.38
C PRO A 116 -0.92 9.45 21.91
N GLY A 117 -2.10 9.97 21.51
CA GLY A 117 -3.39 9.37 21.85
C GLY A 117 -3.53 7.94 21.30
N LYS A 118 -3.17 7.73 20.04
CA LYS A 118 -3.19 6.39 19.42
C LYS A 118 -2.22 5.42 20.09
N VAL A 119 -1.08 5.90 20.59
CA VAL A 119 -0.13 5.11 21.39
C VAL A 119 -0.72 4.74 22.75
N GLN A 120 -1.53 5.61 23.37
CA GLN A 120 -2.24 5.27 24.61
C GLN A 120 -3.32 4.22 24.38
N GLU A 121 -4.06 4.27 23.26
CA GLU A 121 -5.05 3.24 22.90
C GLU A 121 -4.45 1.84 22.75
N TYR A 122 -3.16 1.75 22.44
CA TYR A 122 -2.44 0.49 22.25
C TYR A 122 -1.91 -0.14 23.55
N ARG A 123 -1.78 0.66 24.63
CA ARG A 123 -1.13 0.22 25.89
C ARG A 123 -1.84 -0.93 26.59
#